data_AF-A0A9E2CHX9-F1
#
_entry.id   AF-A0A9E2CHX9-F1
#
_cell.length_a   1.000
_cell.length_b   1.000
_cell.length_c   1.000
_cell.angle_alpha   90.00
_cell.angle_beta   90.00
_cell.angle_gamma   90.00
#
_symmetry.space_group_name_H-M   'P 1'
#
loop_
_entity.id
_entity.type
_entity.pdbx_description
1 polymer ?
#
loop_
_entity_poly.entity_id
_entity_poly.type
_entity_poly.pdbx_seq_one_letter_code
_entity_poly.pdbx_strand_id
1 'polypeptide(L)'
;MTGGEAPPSPFAVSSPYQDPLRRFLIWLFKWPLGKVLGLHELGRLYEQHILGDEDIREFVEKGLAALRVSYEVPPEQVQRIPREGPLIVVANHPFSVIESLLLIHLLHPIRQDVKVMANFILQRMAPLQGSIICVDPFARPESARLNVAPIRESIAWVKSGGLLVIFPAGEVSHLNLKRGVVCDGPWAESVARVIRRTQAPVLPAFFNGRNGALFQLAGLIHPRLRTALLPRVFLKLRGKTLHLRIGRPIPVTKLDSIADDTDMMSYLRMATYLLRDSGPMQAARSRVRHSHREQPLIDPIAADLLVEDLAGLGEDERLLASGEYEVWCAAADRIPNVLLEIGRLRELTFRRVGEGGGQPHDVDPFDYHYFHLFVWNTKNREVVGAYRLGPTDRILPEQGPEGLFTSRYYTFAEPLLKRINPALELGNSFVRPEYQKHHSPMALLWNGIGAFIGRHPQYNTLVGMVSISSDYRAVSRRMILAFLKAHHYLPDLGKSAKPKHPPDLRLSGELRDFDRLVTDIEEVSALVSAIEPDGKGVPVLLRQYLRLNAKLLSCNILPTYSQMWAGLMLADLTGMHPRILERHMGKEGAIRFLEYHRQERQAGG
;
A
#
# COMPACT_ATOMS: atom_id res chain seq x y z
N MET A 1 -17.72 27.24 -58.65
CA MET A 1 -17.42 26.26 -57.59
C MET A 1 -15.96 26.43 -57.22
N THR A 2 -15.70 27.20 -56.18
CA THR A 2 -14.35 27.42 -55.64
C THR A 2 -13.85 26.13 -55.01
N GLY A 3 -12.75 25.58 -55.55
CA GLY A 3 -12.11 24.38 -55.01
C GLY A 3 -11.67 24.62 -53.57
N GLY A 4 -12.30 23.92 -52.64
CA GLY A 4 -11.84 23.89 -51.25
C GLY A 4 -10.53 23.13 -51.17
N GLU A 5 -9.45 23.82 -50.77
CA GLU A 5 -8.21 23.17 -50.38
C GLU A 5 -8.50 22.15 -49.27
N ALA A 6 -7.99 20.92 -49.42
CA ALA A 6 -8.01 19.94 -48.36
C ALA A 6 -7.32 20.51 -47.11
N PRO A 7 -7.88 20.31 -45.90
CA PRO A 7 -7.28 20.85 -44.69
C PRO A 7 -5.83 20.35 -44.54
N PRO A 8 -4.88 21.23 -44.17
CA PRO A 8 -3.48 20.86 -44.08
C PRO A 8 -3.26 19.73 -43.06
N SER A 9 -2.46 18.72 -43.44
CA SER A 9 -2.13 17.56 -42.60
C SER A 9 -1.73 18.02 -41.18
N PRO A 10 -2.26 17.37 -40.11
CA PRO A 10 -1.99 17.78 -38.73
C PRO A 10 -0.51 17.72 -38.36
N PHE A 11 0.30 16.97 -39.12
CA PHE A 11 1.74 16.78 -38.94
C PHE A 11 2.61 17.74 -39.78
N ALA A 12 2.01 18.72 -40.47
CA ALA A 12 2.76 19.70 -41.25
C ALA A 12 3.50 20.70 -40.36
N VAL A 13 4.80 20.93 -40.63
CA VAL A 13 5.59 21.97 -39.96
C VAL A 13 5.11 23.35 -40.44
N SER A 14 4.41 24.09 -39.59
CA SER A 14 3.94 25.45 -39.86
C SER A 14 4.97 26.49 -39.42
N SER A 15 5.22 27.52 -40.23
CA SER A 15 6.08 28.64 -39.83
C SER A 15 5.33 29.56 -38.85
N PRO A 16 5.83 29.78 -37.62
CA PRO A 16 5.23 30.72 -36.68
C PRO A 16 5.57 32.19 -37.01
N TYR A 17 6.48 32.42 -37.96
CA TYR A 17 6.91 33.77 -38.35
C TYR A 17 6.13 34.27 -39.56
N GLN A 18 5.73 35.55 -39.50
CA GLN A 18 5.10 36.27 -40.61
C GLN A 18 6.15 36.85 -41.59
N ASP A 19 7.41 36.96 -41.15
CA ASP A 19 8.53 37.49 -41.93
C ASP A 19 8.91 36.60 -43.13
N PRO A 20 9.10 37.15 -44.35
CA PRO A 20 9.40 36.40 -45.57
C PRO A 20 10.73 35.62 -45.55
N LEU A 21 11.80 36.20 -44.99
CA LEU A 21 13.14 35.58 -44.95
C LEU A 21 13.16 34.41 -43.97
N ARG A 22 12.52 34.55 -42.81
CA ARG A 22 12.40 33.46 -41.83
C ARG A 22 11.45 32.36 -42.31
N ARG A 23 10.38 32.72 -43.05
CA ARG A 23 9.53 31.75 -43.75
C ARG A 23 10.30 30.95 -44.80
N PHE A 24 11.15 31.63 -45.59
CA PHE A 24 11.99 30.98 -46.60
C PHE A 24 13.03 30.04 -45.98
N LEU A 25 13.71 30.45 -44.90
CA LEU A 25 14.64 29.60 -44.17
C LEU A 25 13.95 28.38 -43.56
N ILE A 26 12.79 28.56 -42.93
CA ILE A 26 12.01 27.43 -42.40
C ILE A 26 11.54 26.52 -43.53
N TRP A 27 11.11 27.06 -44.67
CA TRP A 27 10.70 26.31 -45.85
C TRP A 27 11.85 25.45 -46.41
N LEU A 28 13.06 25.99 -46.52
CA LEU A 28 14.26 25.29 -47.00
C LEU A 28 14.62 24.08 -46.11
N PHE A 29 14.49 24.24 -44.80
CA PHE A 29 14.78 23.18 -43.83
C PHE A 29 13.54 22.35 -43.42
N LYS A 30 12.34 22.69 -43.92
CA LYS A 30 11.07 22.08 -43.53
C LYS A 30 11.04 20.59 -43.80
N TRP A 31 11.48 20.21 -45.00
CA TRP A 31 11.48 18.84 -45.48
C TRP A 31 12.50 17.94 -44.74
N PRO A 32 13.79 18.31 -44.63
CA PRO A 32 14.74 17.52 -43.85
C PRO A 32 14.36 17.50 -42.36
N LEU A 33 13.86 18.60 -41.79
CA LEU A 33 13.42 18.66 -40.40
C LEU A 33 12.20 17.76 -40.15
N GLY A 34 11.22 17.73 -41.05
CA GLY A 34 10.05 16.85 -40.96
C GLY A 34 10.41 15.37 -41.03
N LYS A 35 11.37 14.99 -41.89
CA LYS A 35 11.91 13.63 -41.98
C LYS A 35 12.73 13.25 -40.75
N VAL A 36 13.57 14.16 -40.26
CA VAL A 36 14.33 13.99 -39.02
C VAL A 36 13.34 13.79 -37.87
N LEU A 37 12.44 14.73 -37.58
CA LEU A 37 11.51 14.64 -36.46
C LEU A 37 10.46 13.52 -36.56
N GLY A 38 10.38 12.79 -37.67
CA GLY A 38 9.45 11.67 -37.86
C GLY A 38 8.02 12.10 -38.26
N LEU A 39 7.80 13.38 -38.53
CA LEU A 39 6.48 13.92 -38.88
C LEU A 39 5.96 13.37 -40.22
N HIS A 40 6.84 13.12 -41.19
CA HIS A 40 6.43 12.55 -42.48
C HIS A 40 5.92 11.11 -42.36
N GLU A 41 6.53 10.31 -41.49
CA GLU A 41 6.10 8.93 -41.29
C GLU A 41 4.76 8.89 -40.55
N LEU A 42 4.53 9.79 -39.60
CA LEU A 42 3.23 9.91 -38.93
C LEU A 42 2.15 10.45 -39.85
N GLY A 43 2.46 11.44 -40.68
CA GLY A 43 1.55 11.92 -41.72
C GLY A 43 1.13 10.79 -42.66
N ARG A 44 2.09 9.97 -43.12
CA ARG A 44 1.79 8.81 -43.97
C ARG A 44 0.88 7.79 -43.29
N LEU A 45 1.16 7.43 -42.03
CA LEU A 45 0.31 6.49 -41.28
C LEU A 45 -1.10 7.04 -41.08
N TYR A 46 -1.22 8.33 -40.78
CA TYR A 46 -2.50 8.99 -40.61
C TYR A 46 -3.29 9.00 -41.93
N GLU A 47 -2.67 9.40 -43.03
CA GLU A 47 -3.30 9.42 -44.35
C GLU A 47 -3.70 8.03 -44.85
N GLN A 48 -2.87 7.00 -44.58
CA GLN A 48 -3.11 5.64 -45.06
C GLN A 48 -4.16 4.86 -44.25
N HIS A 49 -4.32 5.17 -42.96
CA HIS A 49 -5.05 4.30 -42.04
C HIS A 49 -6.10 4.99 -41.19
N ILE A 50 -6.15 6.33 -41.15
CA ILE A 50 -6.91 7.08 -40.14
C ILE A 50 -7.72 8.25 -40.75
N LEU A 51 -7.31 8.75 -41.93
CA LEU A 51 -7.98 9.86 -42.61
C LEU A 51 -9.41 9.47 -43.01
N GLY A 52 -10.40 10.22 -42.51
CA GLY A 52 -11.81 10.03 -42.80
C GLY A 52 -12.61 9.32 -41.70
N ASP A 53 -11.94 8.83 -40.66
CA ASP A 53 -12.65 8.35 -39.46
C ASP A 53 -13.30 9.54 -38.75
N GLU A 54 -14.53 9.38 -38.26
CA GLU A 54 -15.22 10.33 -37.37
C GLU A 54 -15.37 9.77 -35.96
N ASP A 55 -15.39 8.43 -35.82
CA ASP A 55 -15.51 7.74 -34.54
C ASP A 55 -14.17 7.63 -33.82
N ILE A 56 -14.14 8.05 -32.55
CA ILE A 56 -12.92 8.05 -31.75
C ILE A 56 -12.39 6.65 -31.45
N ARG A 57 -13.27 5.65 -31.30
CA ARG A 57 -12.85 4.30 -30.97
C ARG A 57 -12.17 3.66 -32.15
N GLU A 58 -12.77 3.77 -33.34
CA GLU A 58 -12.17 3.29 -34.59
C GLU A 58 -10.83 3.99 -34.87
N PHE A 59 -10.77 5.31 -34.68
CA PHE A 59 -9.54 6.10 -34.79
C PHE A 59 -8.43 5.57 -33.87
N VAL A 60 -8.75 5.31 -32.60
CA VAL A 60 -7.77 4.82 -31.61
C VAL A 60 -7.34 3.39 -31.92
N GLU A 61 -8.28 2.48 -32.23
CA GLU A 61 -7.99 1.08 -32.55
C GLU A 61 -7.08 0.97 -33.79
N LYS A 62 -7.42 1.67 -34.89
CA LYS A 62 -6.58 1.72 -36.10
C LYS A 62 -5.23 2.37 -35.85
N GLY A 63 -5.19 3.45 -35.07
CA GLY A 63 -3.94 4.13 -34.70
C GLY A 63 -2.97 3.22 -33.93
N LEU A 64 -3.48 2.48 -32.94
CA LEU A 64 -2.68 1.52 -32.18
C LEU A 64 -2.23 0.33 -33.04
N ALA A 65 -3.12 -0.19 -33.90
CA ALA A 65 -2.81 -1.28 -34.82
C ALA A 65 -1.75 -0.89 -35.86
N ALA A 66 -1.84 0.31 -36.45
CA ALA A 66 -0.88 0.86 -37.39
C ALA A 66 0.53 0.99 -36.77
N LEU A 67 0.59 1.30 -35.48
CA LEU A 67 1.83 1.36 -34.71
C LEU A 67 2.24 -0.01 -34.15
N ARG A 68 1.37 -1.02 -34.21
CA ARG A 68 1.59 -2.31 -33.53
C ARG A 68 1.93 -2.11 -32.05
N VAL A 69 1.29 -1.16 -31.40
CA VAL A 69 1.47 -0.89 -29.97
C VAL A 69 0.36 -1.61 -29.22
N SER A 70 0.74 -2.38 -28.22
CA SER A 70 -0.18 -3.04 -27.29
C SER A 70 0.07 -2.56 -25.87
N TYR A 71 -0.80 -2.94 -24.95
CA TYR A 71 -0.60 -2.68 -23.54
C TYR A 71 -1.07 -3.85 -22.69
N GLU A 72 -0.50 -3.94 -21.49
CA GLU A 72 -0.87 -4.91 -20.48
C GLU A 72 -1.34 -4.20 -19.21
N VAL A 73 -2.53 -4.56 -18.76
CA VAL A 73 -3.10 -4.17 -17.46
C VAL A 73 -3.66 -5.44 -16.82
N PRO A 74 -3.40 -5.69 -15.52
CA PRO A 74 -3.99 -6.83 -14.83
C PRO A 74 -5.53 -6.74 -14.83
N PRO A 75 -6.26 -7.80 -15.19
CA PRO A 75 -7.72 -7.78 -15.29
C PRO A 75 -8.41 -7.33 -13.99
N GLU A 76 -7.87 -7.75 -12.84
CA GLU A 76 -8.38 -7.38 -11.52
C GLU A 76 -8.24 -5.89 -11.21
N GLN A 77 -7.34 -5.18 -11.88
CA GLN A 77 -7.20 -3.72 -11.76
C GLN A 77 -8.21 -3.00 -12.65
N VAL A 78 -8.52 -3.54 -13.83
CA VAL A 78 -9.55 -2.99 -14.72
C VAL A 78 -10.94 -3.06 -14.07
N GLN A 79 -11.24 -4.14 -13.34
CA GLN A 79 -12.51 -4.31 -12.62
C GLN A 79 -12.74 -3.25 -11.52
N ARG A 80 -11.71 -2.51 -11.10
CA ARG A 80 -11.81 -1.46 -10.06
C ARG A 80 -12.32 -0.13 -10.60
N ILE A 81 -12.38 0.05 -11.91
CA ILE A 81 -12.82 1.30 -12.54
C ILE A 81 -14.33 1.46 -12.30
N PRO A 82 -14.78 2.52 -11.61
CA PRO A 82 -16.21 2.80 -11.46
C PRO A 82 -16.88 2.93 -12.83
N ARG A 83 -17.95 2.18 -13.06
CA ARG A 83 -18.68 2.13 -14.34
C ARG A 83 -19.55 3.36 -14.61
N GLU A 84 -19.89 4.11 -13.56
CA GLU A 84 -20.73 5.29 -13.63
C GLU A 84 -20.33 6.30 -12.55
N GLY A 85 -20.93 7.49 -12.60
CA GLY A 85 -20.69 8.57 -11.64
C GLY A 85 -19.38 9.34 -11.90
N PRO A 86 -19.21 10.51 -11.25
CA PRO A 86 -18.06 11.38 -11.46
C PRO A 86 -16.75 10.65 -11.18
N LEU A 87 -15.76 10.79 -12.07
CA LEU A 87 -14.44 10.19 -11.86
C LEU A 87 -13.34 11.04 -12.50
N ILE A 88 -12.25 11.24 -11.76
CA ILE A 88 -11.02 11.83 -12.31
C ILE A 88 -9.93 10.77 -12.32
N VAL A 89 -9.34 10.50 -13.48
CA VAL A 89 -8.16 9.63 -13.60
C VAL A 89 -6.92 10.51 -13.64
N VAL A 90 -5.96 10.28 -12.74
CA VAL A 90 -4.66 10.95 -12.77
C VAL A 90 -3.55 9.97 -13.13
N ALA A 91 -2.65 10.38 -14.03
CA ALA A 91 -1.56 9.52 -14.47
C ALA A 91 -0.23 10.26 -14.65
N ASN A 92 0.87 9.50 -14.54
CA ASN A 92 2.17 9.97 -15.02
C ASN A 92 2.23 9.97 -16.55
N HIS A 93 3.18 10.71 -17.13
CA HIS A 93 3.19 10.97 -18.57
C HIS A 93 4.55 10.72 -19.27
N PRO A 94 5.14 9.51 -19.24
CA PRO A 94 6.44 9.24 -19.86
C PRO A 94 6.48 9.26 -21.38
N PHE A 95 5.38 9.04 -22.10
CA PHE A 95 5.40 8.78 -23.56
C PHE A 95 4.58 9.73 -24.43
N SER A 96 3.90 10.72 -23.84
CA SER A 96 3.08 11.71 -24.56
C SER A 96 1.76 11.14 -25.10
N VAL A 97 1.35 11.55 -26.30
CA VAL A 97 0.03 11.30 -26.92
C VAL A 97 -0.45 9.85 -26.81
N ILE A 98 0.44 8.87 -26.96
CA ILE A 98 0.09 7.44 -26.92
C ILE A 98 -0.63 7.04 -25.63
N GLU A 99 -0.30 7.66 -24.49
CA GLU A 99 -0.89 7.32 -23.19
C GLU A 99 -2.35 7.73 -23.12
N SER A 100 -2.69 8.87 -23.73
CA SER A 100 -4.08 9.30 -23.88
C SER A 100 -4.86 8.33 -24.77
N LEU A 101 -4.28 7.88 -25.89
CA LEU A 101 -4.93 6.91 -26.78
C LEU A 101 -5.15 5.56 -26.09
N LEU A 102 -4.16 5.09 -25.32
CA LEU A 102 -4.25 3.83 -24.58
C LEU A 102 -5.29 3.91 -23.45
N LEU A 103 -5.37 5.03 -22.72
CA LEU A 103 -6.42 5.22 -21.72
C LEU A 103 -7.81 5.29 -22.35
N ILE A 104 -7.97 5.97 -23.50
CA ILE A 104 -9.23 5.99 -24.23
C ILE A 104 -9.61 4.55 -24.65
N HIS A 105 -8.69 3.82 -25.29
CA HIS A 105 -8.92 2.44 -25.71
C HIS A 105 -9.32 1.52 -24.54
N LEU A 106 -8.69 1.70 -23.37
CA LEU A 106 -8.98 0.91 -22.18
C LEU A 106 -10.31 1.28 -21.52
N LEU A 107 -10.63 2.57 -21.45
CA LEU A 107 -11.78 3.08 -20.70
C LEU A 107 -13.08 3.03 -21.51
N HIS A 108 -13.02 3.20 -22.82
CA HIS A 108 -14.22 3.30 -23.67
C HIS A 108 -15.13 2.05 -23.64
N PRO A 109 -14.59 0.81 -23.58
CA PRO A 109 -15.40 -0.39 -23.39
C PRO A 109 -16.12 -0.45 -22.04
N ILE A 110 -15.67 0.33 -21.05
CA ILE A 110 -16.23 0.37 -19.69
C ILE A 110 -17.21 1.54 -19.55
N ARG A 111 -16.89 2.67 -20.20
CA ARG A 111 -17.57 3.96 -20.08
C ARG A 111 -17.52 4.74 -21.38
N GLN A 112 -18.68 5.22 -21.84
CA GLN A 112 -18.75 6.03 -23.07
C GLN A 112 -18.46 7.53 -22.82
N ASP A 113 -18.46 7.96 -21.56
CA ASP A 113 -18.35 9.35 -21.11
C ASP A 113 -16.91 9.73 -20.72
N VAL A 114 -15.93 9.38 -21.56
CA VAL A 114 -14.50 9.63 -21.33
C VAL A 114 -14.04 10.90 -22.04
N LYS A 115 -13.52 11.86 -21.28
CA LYS A 115 -12.76 13.01 -21.80
C LYS A 115 -11.32 13.01 -21.29
N VAL A 116 -10.40 13.55 -22.08
CA VAL A 116 -8.98 13.73 -21.73
C VAL A 116 -8.61 15.20 -21.73
N MET A 117 -8.03 15.69 -20.64
CA MET A 117 -7.41 17.01 -20.59
C MET A 117 -6.04 16.94 -21.25
N ALA A 118 -5.87 17.62 -22.38
CA ALA A 118 -4.63 17.59 -23.15
C ALA A 118 -4.31 18.94 -23.80
N ASN A 119 -3.13 19.03 -24.41
CA ASN A 119 -2.69 20.24 -25.09
C ASN A 119 -3.31 20.38 -26.50
N PHE A 120 -3.29 21.60 -27.06
CA PHE A 120 -3.87 21.98 -28.36
C PHE A 120 -3.40 21.15 -29.56
N ILE A 121 -2.29 20.42 -29.46
CA ILE A 121 -1.72 19.63 -30.56
C ILE A 121 -2.70 18.54 -31.00
N LEU A 122 -3.47 17.94 -30.08
CA LEU A 122 -4.39 16.85 -30.40
C LEU A 122 -5.71 17.32 -31.03
N GLN A 123 -6.08 18.59 -30.86
CA GLN A 123 -7.31 19.16 -31.42
C GLN A 123 -7.31 19.22 -32.95
N ARG A 124 -6.12 19.10 -33.57
CA ARG A 124 -5.98 19.07 -35.03
C ARG A 124 -6.50 17.78 -35.67
N MET A 125 -6.83 16.77 -34.87
CA MET A 125 -7.40 15.51 -35.32
C MET A 125 -8.91 15.55 -35.05
N ALA A 126 -9.72 15.57 -36.11
CA ALA A 126 -11.18 15.70 -36.00
C ALA A 126 -11.84 14.68 -35.05
N PRO A 127 -11.46 13.37 -35.06
CA PRO A 127 -12.05 12.36 -34.17
C PRO A 127 -11.83 12.60 -32.68
N LEU A 128 -10.82 13.39 -32.33
CA LEU A 128 -10.47 13.66 -30.93
C LEU A 128 -11.14 14.90 -30.36
N GLN A 129 -11.80 15.73 -31.18
CA GLN A 129 -12.33 17.02 -30.72
C GLN A 129 -13.44 16.90 -29.66
N GLY A 130 -14.29 15.87 -29.76
CA GLY A 130 -15.38 15.64 -28.79
C GLY A 130 -14.91 15.10 -27.43
N SER A 131 -13.72 14.50 -27.40
CA SER A 131 -13.20 13.79 -26.23
C SER A 131 -11.98 14.45 -25.60
N ILE A 132 -11.58 15.63 -26.07
CA ILE A 132 -10.44 16.38 -25.55
C ILE A 132 -10.87 17.74 -25.01
N ILE A 133 -10.44 18.03 -23.79
CA ILE A 133 -10.52 19.37 -23.20
C ILE A 133 -9.14 20.02 -23.30
N CYS A 134 -9.00 21.03 -24.16
CA CYS A 134 -7.73 21.65 -24.47
C CYS A 134 -7.27 22.64 -23.39
N VAL A 135 -6.09 22.43 -22.81
CA VAL A 135 -5.45 23.36 -21.86
C VAL A 135 -4.09 23.82 -22.37
N ASP A 136 -3.69 25.04 -22.02
CA ASP A 136 -2.33 25.56 -22.21
C ASP A 136 -1.43 25.10 -21.05
N PRO A 137 -0.43 24.23 -21.30
CA PRO A 137 0.46 23.72 -20.27
C PRO A 137 1.64 24.67 -19.98
N PHE A 138 1.87 25.70 -20.81
CA PHE A 138 2.98 26.60 -20.61
C PHE A 138 2.60 27.56 -19.49
N ALA A 139 3.27 27.53 -18.33
CA ALA A 139 2.92 28.37 -17.16
C ALA A 139 3.23 29.87 -17.37
N ARG A 140 2.64 30.51 -18.39
CA ARG A 140 2.79 31.94 -18.71
C ARG A 140 1.66 32.75 -18.06
N PRO A 141 1.84 34.06 -17.87
CA PRO A 141 0.78 34.92 -17.30
C PRO A 141 -0.55 34.84 -18.08
N GLU A 142 -0.48 34.72 -19.41
CA GLU A 142 -1.65 34.62 -20.29
C GLU A 142 -2.37 33.27 -20.19
N SER A 143 -1.65 32.21 -19.81
CA SER A 143 -2.16 30.83 -19.79
C SER A 143 -3.23 30.63 -18.72
N ALA A 144 -3.17 31.39 -17.63
CA ALA A 144 -4.25 31.42 -16.64
C ALA A 144 -5.59 31.85 -17.26
N ARG A 145 -5.57 32.87 -18.14
CA ARG A 145 -6.76 33.37 -18.84
C ARG A 145 -7.24 32.36 -19.90
N LEU A 146 -6.32 31.75 -20.64
CA LEU A 146 -6.64 30.74 -21.66
C LEU A 146 -7.26 29.46 -21.04
N ASN A 147 -6.86 29.10 -19.82
CA ASN A 147 -7.33 27.89 -19.15
C ASN A 147 -8.66 28.04 -18.41
N VAL A 148 -9.23 29.24 -18.27
CA VAL A 148 -10.50 29.43 -17.54
C VAL A 148 -11.64 28.62 -18.14
N ALA A 149 -11.86 28.72 -19.45
CA ALA A 149 -12.97 28.03 -20.11
C ALA A 149 -12.80 26.49 -20.11
N PRO A 150 -11.62 25.94 -20.48
CA PRO A 150 -11.35 24.50 -20.38
C PRO A 150 -11.53 23.91 -18.98
N ILE A 151 -11.06 24.63 -17.94
CA ILE A 151 -11.22 24.18 -16.55
C ILE A 151 -12.70 24.19 -16.15
N ARG A 152 -13.48 25.19 -16.59
CA ARG A 152 -14.94 25.23 -16.35
C ARG A 152 -15.65 24.08 -17.05
N GLU A 153 -15.29 23.77 -18.29
CA GLU A 153 -15.81 22.61 -19.02
C GLU A 153 -15.48 21.31 -18.29
N SER A 154 -14.24 21.15 -17.83
CA SER A 154 -13.79 19.99 -17.06
C SER A 154 -14.64 19.76 -15.81
N ILE A 155 -14.90 20.84 -15.05
CA ILE A 155 -15.71 20.78 -13.85
C ILE A 155 -17.16 20.41 -14.19
N ALA A 156 -17.74 21.03 -15.23
CA ALA A 156 -19.11 20.74 -15.65
C ALA A 156 -19.28 19.28 -16.09
N TRP A 157 -18.34 18.77 -16.88
CA TRP A 157 -18.32 17.39 -17.37
C TRP A 157 -18.28 16.37 -16.23
N VAL A 158 -17.34 16.54 -15.30
CA VAL A 158 -17.23 15.62 -14.17
C VAL A 158 -18.46 15.72 -13.27
N LYS A 159 -18.98 16.93 -13.01
CA LYS A 159 -20.22 17.11 -12.24
C LYS A 159 -21.45 16.47 -12.87
N SER A 160 -21.51 16.37 -14.20
CA SER A 160 -22.59 15.65 -14.90
C SER A 160 -22.42 14.13 -14.85
N GLY A 161 -21.45 13.62 -14.08
CA GLY A 161 -21.17 12.20 -13.93
C GLY A 161 -20.06 11.69 -14.85
N GLY A 162 -19.44 12.54 -15.67
CA GLY A 162 -18.41 12.17 -16.64
C GLY A 162 -17.08 11.70 -16.04
N LEU A 163 -16.32 10.95 -16.84
CA LEU A 163 -14.93 10.58 -16.54
C LEU A 163 -13.97 11.58 -17.21
N LEU A 164 -13.03 12.12 -16.44
CA LEU A 164 -11.98 13.00 -16.93
C LEU A 164 -10.57 12.45 -16.65
N VAL A 165 -9.78 12.23 -17.68
CA VAL A 165 -8.36 11.87 -17.60
C VAL A 165 -7.51 13.13 -17.56
N ILE A 166 -6.58 13.22 -16.61
CA ILE A 166 -5.67 14.35 -16.44
C ILE A 166 -4.23 13.82 -16.25
N PHE A 167 -3.27 14.42 -16.96
CA PHE A 167 -1.83 14.25 -16.71
C PHE A 167 -1.31 15.46 -15.93
N PRO A 168 -1.23 15.43 -14.59
CA PRO A 168 -1.18 16.65 -13.79
C PRO A 168 0.11 17.46 -13.96
N ALA A 169 1.18 16.85 -14.47
CA ALA A 169 2.44 17.54 -14.75
C ALA A 169 2.37 18.46 -15.97
N GLY A 170 1.42 18.24 -16.89
CA GLY A 170 1.29 19.01 -18.14
C GLY A 170 2.44 18.84 -19.15
N GLU A 171 3.47 18.07 -18.81
CA GLU A 171 4.61 17.76 -19.68
C GLU A 171 5.04 16.30 -19.53
N VAL A 172 5.89 15.85 -20.46
CA VAL A 172 6.38 14.47 -20.49
C VAL A 172 7.47 14.26 -19.44
N SER A 173 7.47 13.09 -18.80
CA SER A 173 8.47 12.71 -17.80
C SER A 173 9.90 12.88 -18.34
N HIS A 174 10.79 13.44 -17.52
CA HIS A 174 12.15 13.76 -17.90
C HIS A 174 13.13 13.53 -16.74
N LEU A 175 14.43 13.50 -17.05
CA LEU A 175 15.47 13.27 -16.06
C LEU A 175 15.47 14.39 -15.01
N ASN A 176 15.17 14.02 -13.77
CA ASN A 176 15.32 14.91 -12.62
C ASN A 176 16.74 14.78 -12.06
N LEU A 177 17.58 15.79 -12.27
CA LEU A 177 18.99 15.77 -11.86
C LEU A 177 19.20 15.60 -10.35
N LYS A 178 18.29 16.16 -9.51
CA LYS A 178 18.39 16.03 -8.05
C LYS A 178 18.08 14.61 -7.57
N ARG A 179 17.18 13.91 -8.26
CA ARG A 179 16.74 12.56 -7.90
C ARG A 179 17.48 11.46 -8.68
N GLY A 180 18.17 11.80 -9.76
CA GLY A 180 18.88 10.84 -10.63
C GLY A 180 17.95 9.89 -11.39
N VAL A 181 16.65 10.19 -11.48
CA VAL A 181 15.63 9.32 -12.08
C VAL A 181 14.76 10.09 -13.08
N VAL A 182 14.17 9.37 -14.03
CA VAL A 182 13.16 9.93 -14.94
C VAL A 182 11.80 9.85 -14.24
N CYS A 183 11.18 10.99 -14.02
CA CYS A 183 9.82 11.11 -13.50
C CYS A 183 9.18 12.39 -14.02
N ASP A 184 7.91 12.59 -13.71
CA ASP A 184 7.25 13.85 -13.99
C ASP A 184 7.87 15.00 -13.18
N GLY A 185 7.72 16.21 -13.71
CA GLY A 185 7.87 17.44 -12.92
C GLY A 185 6.81 17.56 -11.81
N PRO A 186 6.77 18.71 -11.13
CA PRO A 186 5.73 19.02 -10.15
C PRO A 186 4.32 18.87 -10.75
N TRP A 187 3.40 18.28 -10.00
CA TRP A 187 2.00 18.15 -10.40
C TRP A 187 1.24 19.44 -10.08
N ALA A 188 0.43 19.93 -11.02
CA ALA A 188 -0.21 21.23 -10.92
C ALA A 188 -1.36 21.28 -9.90
N GLU A 189 -1.33 22.26 -8.99
CA GLU A 189 -2.37 22.50 -7.98
C GLU A 189 -3.75 22.83 -8.58
N SER A 190 -3.82 23.29 -9.84
CA SER A 190 -5.09 23.52 -10.52
C SER A 190 -5.93 22.25 -10.63
N VAL A 191 -5.29 21.08 -10.67
CA VAL A 191 -5.97 19.78 -10.68
C VAL A 191 -6.65 19.52 -9.34
N ALA A 192 -6.00 19.84 -8.21
CA ALA A 192 -6.62 19.75 -6.88
C ALA A 192 -7.89 20.61 -6.80
N ARG A 193 -7.87 21.83 -7.36
CA ARG A 193 -9.05 22.70 -7.41
C ARG A 193 -10.20 22.13 -8.25
N VAL A 194 -9.90 21.44 -9.36
CA VAL A 194 -10.92 20.73 -10.13
C VAL A 194 -11.51 19.59 -9.30
N ILE A 195 -10.68 18.79 -8.65
CA ILE A 195 -11.11 17.68 -7.78
C ILE A 195 -12.03 18.20 -6.67
N ARG A 196 -11.62 19.24 -5.94
CA ARG A 196 -12.45 19.85 -4.87
C ARG A 196 -13.80 20.35 -5.38
N ARG A 197 -13.81 21.05 -6.52
CA ARG A 197 -15.04 21.61 -7.09
C ARG A 197 -15.99 20.56 -7.64
N THR A 198 -15.46 19.43 -8.10
CA THR A 198 -16.25 18.34 -8.67
C THR A 198 -16.70 17.33 -7.62
N GLN A 199 -16.01 17.27 -6.47
CA GLN A 199 -16.27 16.27 -5.43
C GLN A 199 -16.24 14.85 -6.02
N ALA A 200 -15.30 14.62 -6.94
CA ALA A 200 -15.14 13.35 -7.63
C ALA A 200 -14.06 12.49 -6.96
N PRO A 201 -14.25 11.17 -6.83
CA PRO A 201 -13.16 10.27 -6.51
C PRO A 201 -12.05 10.34 -7.58
N VAL A 202 -10.83 10.04 -7.15
CA VAL A 202 -9.65 10.08 -8.04
C VAL A 202 -9.07 8.70 -8.22
N LEU A 203 -8.91 8.23 -9.45
CA LEU A 203 -8.30 6.95 -9.79
C LEU A 203 -6.85 7.16 -10.27
N PRO A 204 -5.84 6.69 -9.51
CA PRO A 204 -4.45 6.71 -9.94
C PRO A 204 -4.17 5.67 -11.04
N ALA A 205 -3.43 6.06 -12.07
CA ALA A 205 -2.96 5.18 -13.13
C ALA A 205 -1.47 5.43 -13.42
N PHE A 206 -0.69 4.37 -13.61
CA PHE A 206 0.76 4.48 -13.80
C PHE A 206 1.26 3.74 -15.03
N PHE A 207 1.88 4.48 -15.96
CA PHE A 207 2.60 3.96 -17.11
C PHE A 207 4.05 3.65 -16.76
N ASN A 208 4.46 2.40 -16.96
CA ASN A 208 5.85 1.98 -16.78
C ASN A 208 6.70 2.35 -17.99
N GLY A 209 7.85 2.95 -17.72
CA GLY A 209 8.94 3.12 -18.69
C GLY A 209 9.48 4.55 -18.74
N ARG A 210 10.33 4.81 -19.73
CA ARG A 210 11.00 6.10 -19.92
C ARG A 210 11.45 6.28 -21.37
N ASN A 211 11.57 7.53 -21.79
CA ASN A 211 12.22 7.87 -23.06
C ASN A 211 13.74 7.68 -22.99
N GLY A 212 14.35 7.33 -24.12
CA GLY A 212 15.78 7.03 -24.23
C GLY A 212 16.70 8.24 -24.04
N ALA A 213 18.01 7.99 -23.92
CA ALA A 213 19.02 8.98 -23.54
C ALA A 213 19.02 10.25 -24.41
N LEU A 214 18.85 10.13 -25.73
CA LEU A 214 18.80 11.28 -26.64
C LEU A 214 17.68 12.26 -26.28
N PHE A 215 16.50 11.75 -25.90
CA PHE A 215 15.37 12.59 -25.50
C PHE A 215 15.66 13.32 -24.19
N GLN A 216 16.28 12.62 -23.24
CA GLN A 216 16.65 13.20 -21.95
C GLN A 216 17.72 14.28 -22.11
N LEU A 217 18.77 14.00 -22.90
CA LEU A 217 19.84 14.96 -23.19
C LEU A 217 19.32 16.20 -23.94
N ALA A 218 18.47 16.02 -24.94
CA ALA A 218 17.85 17.14 -25.65
C ALA A 218 17.01 18.02 -24.70
N GLY A 219 16.34 17.41 -23.71
CA GLY A 219 15.59 18.13 -22.68
C GLY A 219 16.46 18.91 -21.69
N LEU A 220 17.69 18.45 -21.43
CA LEU A 220 18.68 19.19 -20.63
C LEU A 220 19.22 20.40 -21.40
N ILE A 221 19.33 20.31 -22.73
CA ILE A 221 19.73 21.44 -23.59
C ILE A 221 18.60 22.48 -23.62
N HIS A 222 17.38 22.09 -23.97
CA HIS A 222 16.24 23.00 -23.97
C HIS A 222 14.86 22.27 -23.98
N PRO A 223 13.86 22.70 -23.18
CA PRO A 223 12.53 22.07 -23.15
C PRO A 223 11.83 21.98 -24.51
N ARG A 224 11.95 22.98 -25.38
CA ARG A 224 11.37 22.94 -26.74
C ARG A 224 11.99 21.86 -27.64
N LEU A 225 13.27 21.55 -27.48
CA LEU A 225 13.92 20.46 -28.24
C LEU A 225 13.34 19.10 -27.83
N ARG A 226 13.02 18.95 -26.52
CA ARG A 226 12.30 17.79 -25.99
C ARG A 226 10.94 17.62 -26.69
N THR A 227 10.14 18.69 -26.73
CA THR A 227 8.83 18.71 -27.39
C THR A 227 8.94 18.38 -28.89
N ALA A 228 9.95 18.92 -29.58
CA ALA A 228 10.16 18.64 -31.00
C ALA A 228 10.46 17.16 -31.30
N LEU A 229 11.05 16.43 -30.35
CA LEU A 229 11.39 15.00 -30.50
C LEU A 229 10.23 14.05 -30.17
N LEU A 230 9.09 14.54 -29.68
CA LEU A 230 7.93 13.70 -29.35
C LEU A 230 7.42 12.83 -30.51
N PRO A 231 7.35 13.30 -31.76
CA PRO A 231 6.88 12.46 -32.86
C PRO A 231 7.83 11.27 -33.12
N ARG A 232 9.15 11.46 -32.93
CA ARG A 232 10.13 10.35 -32.94
C ARG A 232 9.94 9.38 -31.78
N VAL A 233 9.69 9.89 -30.58
CA VAL A 233 9.42 9.05 -29.40
C VAL A 233 8.23 8.14 -29.69
N PHE A 234 7.16 8.72 -30.24
CA PHE A 234 5.96 7.99 -30.60
C PHE A 234 6.24 6.87 -31.62
N LEU A 235 7.01 7.14 -32.69
CA LEU A 235 7.42 6.11 -33.64
C LEU A 235 8.32 5.02 -33.04
N LYS A 236 9.16 5.36 -32.05
CA LYS A 236 10.02 4.38 -31.34
C LYS A 236 9.23 3.42 -30.45
N LEU A 237 7.94 3.65 -30.25
CA LEU A 237 7.06 2.72 -29.57
C LEU A 237 6.51 1.64 -30.50
N ARG A 238 6.71 1.77 -31.82
CA ARG A 238 6.23 0.79 -32.79
C ARG A 238 6.67 -0.63 -32.40
N GLY A 239 5.71 -1.55 -32.32
CA GLY A 239 5.96 -2.95 -31.96
C GLY A 239 6.22 -3.21 -30.47
N LYS A 240 5.98 -2.24 -29.57
CA LYS A 240 6.19 -2.41 -28.13
C LYS A 240 4.88 -2.61 -27.38
N THR A 241 4.99 -3.38 -26.30
CA THR A 241 3.96 -3.50 -25.26
C THR A 241 4.26 -2.52 -24.13
N LEU A 242 3.29 -1.67 -23.76
CA LEU A 242 3.39 -0.81 -22.59
C LEU A 242 2.68 -1.44 -21.39
N HIS A 243 3.28 -1.34 -20.19
CA HIS A 243 2.65 -1.87 -18.98
C HIS A 243 2.01 -0.73 -18.18
N LEU A 244 0.70 -0.83 -18.01
CA LEU A 244 -0.11 0.13 -17.26
C LEU A 244 -0.60 -0.54 -15.96
N ARG A 245 -0.56 0.20 -14.87
CA ARG A 245 -1.10 -0.20 -13.57
C ARG A 245 -2.21 0.74 -13.17
N ILE A 246 -3.31 0.19 -12.67
CA ILE A 246 -4.46 0.95 -12.18
C ILE A 246 -4.62 0.72 -10.68
N GLY A 247 -4.69 1.81 -9.93
CA GLY A 247 -4.86 1.81 -8.49
C GLY A 247 -6.31 1.54 -8.07
N ARG A 248 -6.66 2.01 -6.87
CA ARG A 248 -8.04 2.05 -6.39
C ARG A 248 -8.55 3.49 -6.42
N PRO A 249 -9.86 3.73 -6.65
CA PRO A 249 -10.42 5.05 -6.47
C PRO A 249 -10.17 5.56 -5.04
N ILE A 250 -9.51 6.71 -4.95
CA ILE A 250 -9.31 7.44 -3.72
C ILE A 250 -10.63 8.18 -3.44
N PRO A 251 -11.28 7.91 -2.29
CA PRO A 251 -12.59 8.49 -2.00
C PRO A 251 -12.49 9.99 -1.70
N VAL A 252 -13.58 10.70 -1.96
CA VAL A 252 -13.71 12.14 -1.71
C VAL A 252 -13.43 12.48 -0.24
N THR A 253 -13.88 11.64 0.70
CA THR A 253 -13.63 11.80 2.13
C THR A 253 -12.14 11.90 2.48
N LYS A 254 -11.27 11.15 1.79
CA LYS A 254 -9.82 11.25 1.95
C LYS A 254 -9.26 12.52 1.31
N LEU A 255 -9.77 12.89 0.14
CA LEU A 255 -9.30 14.08 -0.57
C LEU A 255 -9.67 15.35 0.21
N ASP A 256 -10.86 15.41 0.80
CA ASP A 256 -11.31 16.51 1.65
C ASP A 256 -10.54 16.59 2.97
N SER A 257 -10.03 15.47 3.48
CA SER A 257 -9.19 15.46 4.69
C SER A 257 -7.84 16.15 4.49
N ILE A 258 -7.40 16.35 3.24
CA ILE A 258 -6.17 17.06 2.91
C ILE A 258 -6.54 18.51 2.60
N ALA A 259 -6.24 19.42 3.52
CA ALA A 259 -6.64 20.82 3.39
C ALA A 259 -5.88 21.59 2.30
N ASP A 260 -4.58 21.31 2.14
CA ASP A 260 -3.71 22.02 1.21
C ASP A 260 -3.69 21.38 -0.19
N ASP A 261 -3.75 22.20 -1.23
CA ASP A 261 -3.75 21.74 -2.63
C ASP A 261 -2.41 21.09 -3.03
N THR A 262 -1.28 21.59 -2.52
CA THR A 262 0.05 21.02 -2.77
C THR A 262 0.16 19.63 -2.17
N ASP A 263 -0.37 19.46 -0.96
CA ASP A 263 -0.40 18.17 -0.27
C ASP A 263 -1.32 17.17 -0.96
N MET A 264 -2.48 17.61 -1.45
CA MET A 264 -3.36 16.75 -2.23
C MET A 264 -2.63 16.24 -3.49
N MET A 265 -1.98 17.14 -4.23
CA MET A 265 -1.24 16.74 -5.42
C MET A 265 -0.03 15.85 -5.09
N SER A 266 0.65 16.09 -3.97
CA SER A 266 1.75 15.25 -3.49
C SER A 266 1.26 13.85 -3.10
N TYR A 267 0.12 13.74 -2.41
CA TYR A 267 -0.50 12.47 -2.07
C TYR A 267 -0.93 11.69 -3.31
N LEU A 268 -1.60 12.35 -4.26
CA LEU A 268 -2.01 11.73 -5.53
C LEU A 268 -0.81 11.24 -6.34
N ARG A 269 0.27 12.03 -6.39
CA ARG A 269 1.52 11.63 -7.05
C ARG A 269 2.15 10.43 -6.34
N MET A 270 2.25 10.46 -5.03
CA MET A 270 2.77 9.34 -4.24
C MET A 270 1.98 8.05 -4.49
N ALA A 271 0.64 8.11 -4.40
CA ALA A 271 -0.25 6.98 -4.66
C ALA A 271 -0.10 6.45 -6.09
N THR A 272 0.06 7.34 -7.08
CA THR A 272 0.27 6.98 -8.49
C THR A 272 1.61 6.27 -8.69
N TYR A 273 2.70 6.82 -8.17
CA TYR A 273 4.04 6.28 -8.37
C TYR A 273 4.31 5.00 -7.56
N LEU A 274 3.61 4.78 -6.46
CA LEU A 274 3.62 3.52 -5.73
C LEU A 274 3.19 2.33 -6.61
N LEU A 275 2.29 2.55 -7.57
CA LEU A 275 1.84 1.50 -8.49
C LEU A 275 2.97 0.93 -9.35
N ARG A 276 4.10 1.61 -9.50
CA ARG A 276 5.31 1.06 -10.13
C ARG A 276 5.72 -0.28 -9.50
N ASP A 277 5.53 -0.41 -8.19
CA ASP A 277 5.93 -1.60 -7.43
C ASP A 277 4.85 -2.70 -7.42
N SER A 278 3.69 -2.47 -8.05
CA SER A 278 2.57 -3.43 -8.16
C SER A 278 2.74 -4.51 -9.24
N GLY A 279 3.91 -4.58 -9.89
CA GLY A 279 4.21 -5.65 -10.84
C GLY A 279 4.22 -7.05 -10.20
N PRO A 280 4.23 -8.13 -11.00
CA PRO A 280 4.40 -9.47 -10.47
C PRO A 280 5.62 -9.44 -9.56
N MET A 281 5.44 -9.92 -8.34
CA MET A 281 6.57 -10.12 -7.44
C MET A 281 7.49 -11.05 -8.23
N GLN A 282 8.63 -10.54 -8.72
CA GLN A 282 9.71 -11.46 -9.06
C GLN A 282 9.82 -12.25 -7.78
N ALA A 283 9.49 -13.54 -7.84
CA ALA A 283 9.78 -14.42 -6.74
C ALA A 283 11.20 -14.01 -6.41
N ALA A 284 11.38 -13.38 -5.23
CA ALA A 284 12.68 -13.32 -4.67
C ALA A 284 12.93 -14.81 -4.56
N ARG A 285 13.58 -15.39 -5.58
CA ARG A 285 14.45 -16.52 -5.45
C ARG A 285 15.40 -15.98 -4.44
N SER A 286 14.96 -16.04 -3.19
CA SER A 286 15.73 -15.80 -2.03
C SER A 286 16.79 -16.84 -2.28
N ARG A 287 17.93 -16.37 -2.79
CA ARG A 287 19.20 -17.06 -2.69
C ARG A 287 19.63 -17.04 -1.22
N VAL A 288 18.69 -17.04 -0.27
CA VAL A 288 18.92 -17.63 1.03
C VAL A 288 19.18 -19.08 0.69
N ARG A 289 20.47 -19.42 0.70
CA ARG A 289 20.94 -20.79 0.66
C ARG A 289 20.01 -21.59 1.59
N HIS A 290 19.25 -22.53 1.03
CA HIS A 290 18.59 -23.57 1.80
C HIS A 290 19.70 -24.39 2.49
N SER A 291 20.28 -23.87 3.57
CA SER A 291 21.33 -24.58 4.31
C SER A 291 20.74 -25.53 5.35
N HIS A 292 19.44 -25.41 5.67
CA HIS A 292 18.72 -26.35 6.52
C HIS A 292 17.52 -26.91 5.76
N ARG A 293 17.54 -28.22 5.55
CA ARG A 293 16.42 -28.99 5.03
C ARG A 293 15.33 -28.97 6.10
N GLU A 294 14.15 -28.45 5.79
CA GLU A 294 13.01 -28.50 6.71
C GLU A 294 12.77 -29.94 7.15
N GLN A 295 12.72 -30.15 8.46
CA GLN A 295 12.38 -31.46 9.01
C GLN A 295 10.87 -31.68 8.87
N PRO A 296 10.40 -32.93 8.73
CA PRO A 296 8.98 -33.24 8.83
C PRO A 296 8.42 -32.73 10.16
N LEU A 297 7.19 -32.21 10.13
CA LEU A 297 6.45 -31.95 11.35
C LEU A 297 6.27 -33.25 12.12
N ILE A 298 6.20 -33.18 13.45
CA ILE A 298 5.74 -34.33 14.24
C ILE A 298 4.32 -34.72 13.83
N ASP A 299 3.96 -35.98 14.10
CA ASP A 299 2.58 -36.43 13.89
C ASP A 299 1.61 -35.66 14.80
N PRO A 300 0.35 -35.44 14.36
CA PRO A 300 -0.67 -34.86 15.22
C PRO A 300 -0.82 -35.63 16.53
N ILE A 301 -0.91 -34.91 17.65
CA ILE A 301 -1.14 -35.53 18.95
C ILE A 301 -2.57 -36.08 19.00
N ALA A 302 -2.73 -37.30 19.53
CA ALA A 302 -4.03 -37.95 19.60
C ALA A 302 -5.02 -37.13 20.45
N ALA A 303 -6.24 -36.94 19.94
CA ALA A 303 -7.25 -36.11 20.58
C ALA A 303 -7.63 -36.57 22.01
N ASP A 304 -7.50 -37.86 22.31
CA ASP A 304 -7.74 -38.40 23.66
C ASP A 304 -6.70 -37.90 24.67
N LEU A 305 -5.42 -37.78 24.27
CA LEU A 305 -4.37 -37.22 25.12
C LEU A 305 -4.55 -35.72 25.35
N LEU A 306 -5.02 -35.00 24.34
CA LEU A 306 -5.35 -33.58 24.49
C LEU A 306 -6.51 -33.39 25.47
N VAL A 307 -7.53 -34.25 25.39
CA VAL A 307 -8.66 -34.23 26.33
C VAL A 307 -8.24 -34.62 27.74
N GLU A 308 -7.28 -35.53 27.90
CA GLU A 308 -6.71 -35.88 29.21
C GLU A 308 -6.04 -34.69 29.88
N ASP A 309 -5.22 -33.92 29.14
CA ASP A 309 -4.65 -32.66 29.64
C ASP A 309 -5.75 -31.70 30.11
N LEU A 310 -6.81 -31.50 29.29
CA LEU A 310 -7.93 -30.62 29.64
C LEU A 310 -8.72 -31.11 30.85
N ALA A 311 -8.89 -32.43 31.03
CA ALA A 311 -9.59 -33.00 32.18
C ALA A 311 -8.82 -32.77 33.50
N GLY A 312 -7.51 -32.55 33.42
CA GLY A 312 -6.66 -32.14 34.54
C GLY A 312 -6.74 -30.65 34.90
N LEU A 313 -7.41 -29.82 34.09
CA LEU A 313 -7.56 -28.38 34.35
C LEU A 313 -8.83 -28.07 35.16
N GLY A 314 -8.76 -27.05 36.02
CA GLY A 314 -9.88 -26.58 36.82
C GLY A 314 -10.71 -25.48 36.13
N GLU A 315 -11.68 -24.94 36.88
CA GLU A 315 -12.53 -23.84 36.40
C GLU A 315 -11.76 -22.52 36.25
N ASP A 316 -10.69 -22.33 37.03
CA ASP A 316 -9.86 -21.13 37.01
C ASP A 316 -8.98 -21.03 35.75
N GLU A 317 -8.61 -22.17 35.15
CA GLU A 317 -7.90 -22.22 33.87
C GLU A 317 -8.84 -22.05 32.67
N ARG A 318 -10.14 -22.37 32.82
CA ARG A 318 -11.15 -22.09 31.79
C ARG A 318 -11.60 -20.64 31.86
N LEU A 319 -11.14 -19.83 30.91
CA LEU A 319 -11.38 -18.38 30.92
C LEU A 319 -12.76 -18.00 30.41
N LEU A 320 -13.22 -18.61 29.31
CA LEU A 320 -14.56 -18.38 28.75
C LEU A 320 -14.99 -19.53 27.83
N ALA A 321 -16.29 -19.61 27.57
CA ALA A 321 -16.90 -20.53 26.60
C ALA A 321 -17.87 -19.77 25.69
N SER A 322 -17.92 -20.13 24.40
CA SER A 322 -18.77 -19.51 23.39
C SER A 322 -19.11 -20.50 22.27
N GLY A 323 -20.35 -21.01 22.30
CA GLY A 323 -20.79 -22.05 21.35
C GLY A 323 -19.98 -23.33 21.51
N GLU A 324 -19.38 -23.80 20.42
CA GLU A 324 -18.51 -24.99 20.40
C GLU A 324 -17.07 -24.71 20.85
N TYR A 325 -16.72 -23.45 21.14
CA TYR A 325 -15.38 -23.05 21.54
C TYR A 325 -15.26 -22.80 23.04
N GLU A 326 -14.17 -23.28 23.62
CA GLU A 326 -13.71 -22.91 24.95
C GLU A 326 -12.34 -22.26 24.85
N VAL A 327 -12.03 -21.35 25.77
CA VAL A 327 -10.71 -20.71 25.86
C VAL A 327 -10.10 -21.02 27.21
N TRP A 328 -8.92 -21.60 27.16
CA TRP A 328 -8.17 -22.10 28.31
C TRP A 328 -6.84 -21.38 28.44
N CYS A 329 -6.34 -21.21 29.66
CA CYS A 329 -5.01 -20.69 29.93
C CYS A 329 -4.35 -21.49 31.05
N ALA A 330 -3.23 -22.17 30.75
CA ALA A 330 -2.56 -23.05 31.70
C ALA A 330 -1.04 -22.98 31.57
N ALA A 331 -0.32 -23.38 32.63
CA ALA A 331 1.13 -23.53 32.63
C ALA A 331 1.54 -24.80 31.86
N ALA A 332 2.75 -24.79 31.29
CA ALA A 332 3.24 -25.87 30.41
C ALA A 332 3.19 -27.28 31.02
N ASP A 333 3.50 -27.41 32.30
CA ASP A 333 3.54 -28.67 33.05
C ASP A 333 2.15 -29.30 33.25
N ARG A 334 1.09 -28.49 33.19
CA ARG A 334 -0.31 -28.95 33.29
C ARG A 334 -0.87 -29.47 31.96
N ILE A 335 -0.23 -29.12 30.85
CA ILE A 335 -0.74 -29.38 29.50
C ILE A 335 0.34 -29.87 28.53
N PRO A 336 1.11 -30.92 28.88
CA PRO A 336 2.27 -31.35 28.08
C PRO A 336 1.91 -31.78 26.65
N ASN A 337 0.77 -32.45 26.45
CA ASN A 337 0.31 -32.91 25.15
C ASN A 337 -0.24 -31.75 24.31
N VAL A 338 -1.02 -30.87 24.93
CA VAL A 338 -1.55 -29.66 24.27
C VAL A 338 -0.42 -28.69 23.91
N LEU A 339 0.59 -28.51 24.76
CA LEU A 339 1.75 -27.66 24.45
C LEU A 339 2.51 -28.18 23.22
N LEU A 340 2.73 -29.49 23.14
CA LEU A 340 3.42 -30.07 21.99
C LEU A 340 2.59 -29.90 20.70
N GLU A 341 1.26 -30.07 20.79
CA GLU A 341 0.34 -29.82 19.68
C GLU A 341 0.29 -28.33 19.28
N ILE A 342 0.29 -27.41 20.25
CA ILE A 342 0.44 -25.97 20.03
C ILE A 342 1.71 -25.70 19.23
N GLY A 343 2.85 -26.29 19.62
CA GLY A 343 4.12 -26.08 18.92
C GLY A 343 4.12 -26.64 17.49
N ARG A 344 3.53 -27.82 17.28
CA ARG A 344 3.35 -28.42 15.95
C ARG A 344 2.50 -27.53 15.04
N LEU A 345 1.35 -27.07 15.54
CA LEU A 345 0.40 -26.22 14.81
C LEU A 345 0.96 -24.82 14.54
N ARG A 346 1.73 -24.28 15.50
CA ARG A 346 2.46 -23.01 15.37
C ARG A 346 3.45 -23.08 14.21
N GLU A 347 4.31 -24.09 14.19
CA GLU A 347 5.25 -24.32 13.09
C GLU A 347 4.54 -24.58 11.75
N LEU A 348 3.49 -25.41 11.73
CA LEU A 348 2.66 -25.66 10.54
C LEU A 348 2.13 -24.33 9.97
N THR A 349 1.63 -23.45 10.83
CA THR A 349 1.05 -22.17 10.42
C THR A 349 2.12 -21.23 9.91
N PHE A 350 3.26 -21.11 10.61
CA PHE A 350 4.35 -20.23 10.23
C PHE A 350 5.02 -20.66 8.93
N ARG A 351 5.23 -21.97 8.68
CA ARG A 351 5.78 -22.46 7.40
C ARG A 351 4.96 -22.01 6.18
N ARG A 352 3.63 -21.97 6.29
CA ARG A 352 2.74 -21.57 5.17
C ARG A 352 2.92 -20.12 4.72
N VAL A 353 3.46 -19.26 5.58
CA VAL A 353 3.74 -17.83 5.30
C VAL A 353 5.25 -17.54 5.28
N GLY A 354 6.07 -18.59 5.18
CA GLY A 354 7.53 -18.49 5.12
C GLY A 354 8.19 -18.12 6.46
N GLU A 355 7.49 -18.19 7.59
CA GLU A 355 7.98 -17.78 8.91
C GLU A 355 8.45 -18.95 9.79
N GLY A 356 8.30 -20.19 9.32
CA GLY A 356 8.63 -21.40 10.09
C GLY A 356 10.12 -21.54 10.41
N GLY A 357 10.42 -22.20 11.53
CA GLY A 357 11.78 -22.50 11.99
C GLY A 357 12.42 -23.70 11.28
N GLY A 358 11.66 -24.44 10.46
CA GLY A 358 12.09 -25.66 9.79
C GLY A 358 12.27 -26.86 10.74
N GLN A 359 11.82 -26.73 11.99
CA GLN A 359 11.90 -27.75 13.03
C GLN A 359 10.62 -28.59 13.07
N PRO A 360 10.62 -29.81 13.65
CA PRO A 360 9.42 -30.64 13.73
C PRO A 360 8.24 -30.01 14.49
N HIS A 361 8.53 -29.09 15.42
CA HIS A 361 7.58 -28.26 16.13
C HIS A 361 8.27 -26.96 16.58
N ASP A 362 7.50 -25.91 16.81
CA ASP A 362 7.97 -24.67 17.44
C ASP A 362 7.65 -24.78 18.94
N VAL A 363 8.51 -25.42 19.74
CA VAL A 363 8.50 -25.33 21.22
C VAL A 363 9.93 -24.99 21.65
N ASP A 364 10.09 -23.98 22.48
CA ASP A 364 11.37 -23.47 22.94
C ASP A 364 11.44 -23.33 24.47
N PRO A 365 12.64 -23.07 25.05
CA PRO A 365 12.78 -22.99 26.50
C PRO A 365 11.88 -21.94 27.19
N PHE A 366 11.43 -20.91 26.47
CA PHE A 366 10.52 -19.91 27.04
C PHE A 366 9.14 -20.50 27.30
N ASP A 367 8.71 -21.49 26.52
CA ASP A 367 7.38 -22.07 26.67
C ASP A 367 7.17 -22.70 28.06
N TYR A 368 8.22 -23.15 28.75
CA TYR A 368 8.11 -23.82 30.05
C TYR A 368 7.84 -22.90 31.24
N HIS A 369 8.17 -21.61 31.14
CA HIS A 369 7.90 -20.62 32.19
C HIS A 369 6.85 -19.57 31.77
N TYR A 370 6.16 -19.81 30.66
CA TYR A 370 5.05 -19.00 30.19
C TYR A 370 3.73 -19.77 30.35
N PHE A 371 2.64 -19.02 30.42
CA PHE A 371 1.30 -19.56 30.26
C PHE A 371 0.95 -19.69 28.78
N HIS A 372 0.11 -20.66 28.47
CA HIS A 372 -0.41 -20.90 27.13
C HIS A 372 -1.92 -20.71 27.11
N LEU A 373 -2.34 -19.64 26.44
CA LEU A 373 -3.74 -19.38 26.13
C LEU A 373 -4.11 -20.09 24.83
N PHE A 374 -5.16 -20.89 24.80
CA PHE A 374 -5.58 -21.58 23.58
C PHE A 374 -7.10 -21.69 23.44
N VAL A 375 -7.56 -21.69 22.19
CA VAL A 375 -8.94 -21.94 21.82
C VAL A 375 -9.09 -23.42 21.50
N TRP A 376 -9.98 -24.09 22.23
CA TRP A 376 -10.34 -25.50 22.06
C TRP A 376 -11.68 -25.61 21.34
N ASN A 377 -11.76 -26.41 20.28
CA ASN A 377 -13.02 -26.78 19.65
C ASN A 377 -13.53 -28.08 20.30
N THR A 378 -14.59 -27.97 21.09
CA THR A 378 -15.18 -29.11 21.83
C THR A 378 -15.79 -30.16 20.91
N LYS A 379 -16.33 -29.76 19.77
CA LYS A 379 -16.97 -30.66 18.79
C LYS A 379 -15.93 -31.48 18.02
N ASN A 380 -14.89 -30.81 17.53
CA ASN A 380 -13.84 -31.45 16.73
C ASN A 380 -12.70 -32.01 17.60
N ARG A 381 -12.69 -31.71 18.90
CA ARG A 381 -11.68 -32.12 19.88
C ARG A 381 -10.27 -31.72 19.45
N GLU A 382 -10.09 -30.45 19.10
CA GLU A 382 -8.83 -29.94 18.58
C GLU A 382 -8.51 -28.51 19.01
N VAL A 383 -7.21 -28.18 19.06
CA VAL A 383 -6.74 -26.80 19.24
C VAL A 383 -6.97 -26.02 17.94
N VAL A 384 -7.54 -24.83 18.06
CA VAL A 384 -7.87 -23.93 16.93
C VAL A 384 -6.81 -22.85 16.74
N GLY A 385 -6.27 -22.34 17.84
CA GLY A 385 -5.27 -21.29 17.87
C GLY A 385 -4.78 -21.08 19.29
N ALA A 386 -3.62 -20.46 19.44
CA ALA A 386 -3.00 -20.24 20.74
C ALA A 386 -2.19 -18.95 20.78
N TYR A 387 -1.89 -18.52 22.01
CA TYR A 387 -1.07 -17.36 22.32
C TYR A 387 -0.28 -17.62 23.60
N ARG A 388 0.97 -17.19 23.63
CA ARG A 388 1.85 -17.35 24.80
C ARG A 388 1.84 -16.09 25.67
N LEU A 389 1.68 -16.23 26.98
CA LEU A 389 1.59 -15.13 27.95
C LEU A 389 2.70 -15.23 29.00
N GLY A 390 3.55 -14.22 29.09
CA GLY A 390 4.69 -14.16 30.00
C GLY A 390 4.52 -13.09 31.07
N PRO A 391 4.17 -13.45 32.31
CA PRO A 391 4.07 -12.48 33.40
C PRO A 391 5.45 -11.98 33.83
N THR A 392 5.72 -10.69 33.62
CA THR A 392 7.05 -10.13 33.87
C THR A 392 7.44 -10.15 35.35
N ASP A 393 6.45 -10.07 36.25
CA ASP A 393 6.62 -10.11 37.70
C ASP A 393 7.03 -11.48 38.23
N ARG A 394 6.84 -12.53 37.43
CA ARG A 394 7.35 -13.88 37.70
C ARG A 394 8.69 -14.10 37.00
N ILE A 395 8.78 -13.69 35.73
CA ILE A 395 9.95 -13.95 34.89
C ILE A 395 11.17 -13.12 35.32
N LEU A 396 10.99 -11.82 35.56
CA LEU A 396 12.12 -10.92 35.83
C LEU A 396 12.86 -11.26 37.13
N PRO A 397 12.20 -11.58 38.26
CA PRO A 397 12.92 -11.97 39.48
C PRO A 397 13.69 -13.29 39.34
N GLU A 398 13.16 -14.27 38.62
CA GLU A 398 13.74 -15.61 38.52
C GLU A 398 14.82 -15.72 37.44
N GLN A 399 14.59 -15.12 36.27
CA GLN A 399 15.44 -15.29 35.08
C GLN A 399 16.07 -13.97 34.59
N GLY A 400 15.73 -12.85 35.21
CA GLY A 400 16.15 -11.53 34.73
C GLY A 400 15.56 -11.18 33.37
N PRO A 401 16.09 -10.13 32.71
CA PRO A 401 15.59 -9.66 31.42
C PRO A 401 15.70 -10.70 30.30
N GLU A 402 16.65 -11.64 30.38
CA GLU A 402 16.85 -12.68 29.37
C GLU A 402 15.81 -13.81 29.43
N GLY A 403 15.01 -13.87 30.50
CA GLY A 403 13.85 -14.75 30.57
C GLY A 403 12.67 -14.28 29.71
N LEU A 404 12.69 -13.03 29.24
CA LEU A 404 11.69 -12.47 28.33
C LEU A 404 12.00 -12.88 26.89
N PHE A 405 11.05 -13.48 26.18
CA PHE A 405 11.25 -13.91 24.80
C PHE A 405 11.69 -12.77 23.87
N THR A 406 11.16 -11.56 24.08
CA THR A 406 11.54 -10.40 23.27
C THR A 406 13.00 -9.98 23.48
N SER A 407 13.68 -10.41 24.56
CA SER A 407 15.11 -10.19 24.77
C SER A 407 15.97 -10.83 23.68
N ARG A 408 15.46 -11.89 23.00
CA ARG A 408 16.12 -12.49 21.83
C ARG A 408 16.41 -11.46 20.76
N TYR A 409 15.57 -10.44 20.63
CA TYR A 409 15.59 -9.46 19.54
C TYR A 409 15.91 -8.03 19.99
N TYR A 410 15.74 -7.73 21.27
CA TYR A 410 15.95 -6.41 21.85
C TYR A 410 16.78 -6.48 23.12
N THR A 411 17.53 -5.43 23.40
CA THR A 411 18.16 -5.22 24.71
C THR A 411 17.37 -4.17 25.48
N PHE A 412 16.92 -4.54 26.68
CA PHE A 412 16.09 -3.69 27.54
C PHE A 412 16.91 -2.98 28.61
N ALA A 413 16.70 -1.66 28.73
CA ALA A 413 17.25 -0.87 29.82
C ALA A 413 16.27 -0.83 31.01
N GLU A 414 16.83 -0.59 32.19
CA GLU A 414 16.10 -0.57 33.47
C GLU A 414 14.83 0.30 33.49
N PRO A 415 14.78 1.51 32.89
CA PRO A 415 13.55 2.32 32.88
C PRO A 415 12.36 1.61 32.22
N LEU A 416 12.61 0.84 31.15
CA LEU A 416 11.55 0.06 30.50
C LEU A 416 11.16 -1.13 31.36
N LEU A 417 12.14 -1.87 31.89
CA LEU A 417 11.89 -3.04 32.76
C LEU A 417 11.04 -2.68 33.98
N LYS A 418 11.31 -1.54 34.62
CA LYS A 418 10.49 -1.00 35.72
C LYS A 418 9.07 -0.66 35.26
N ARG A 419 8.92 -0.08 34.07
CA ARG A 419 7.61 0.29 33.53
C ARG A 419 6.75 -0.92 33.18
N ILE A 420 7.36 -2.00 32.71
CA ILE A 420 6.67 -3.20 32.28
C ILE A 420 6.60 -4.26 33.38
N ASN A 421 6.82 -3.91 34.65
CA ASN A 421 6.74 -4.86 35.75
C ASN A 421 5.78 -4.37 36.85
N PRO A 422 4.59 -4.98 37.03
CA PRO A 422 4.05 -6.13 36.30
C PRO A 422 3.46 -5.76 34.91
N ALA A 423 3.67 -6.63 33.92
CA ALA A 423 3.02 -6.64 32.62
C ALA A 423 2.86 -8.09 32.12
N LEU A 424 2.14 -8.26 31.00
CA LEU A 424 2.13 -9.50 30.24
C LEU A 424 2.89 -9.32 28.94
N GLU A 425 3.96 -10.11 28.78
CA GLU A 425 4.61 -10.29 27.50
C GLU A 425 3.81 -11.26 26.62
N LEU A 426 3.34 -10.78 25.48
CA LEU A 426 2.64 -11.57 24.47
C LEU A 426 3.66 -12.13 23.46
N GLY A 427 3.79 -13.46 23.43
CA GLY A 427 4.72 -14.20 22.59
C GLY A 427 4.16 -14.59 21.22
N ASN A 428 4.51 -15.75 20.69
CA ASN A 428 4.01 -16.20 19.39
C ASN A 428 2.50 -16.52 19.47
N SER A 429 1.69 -15.93 18.56
CA SER A 429 0.30 -16.33 18.31
C SER A 429 0.15 -17.06 17.00
N PHE A 430 -0.81 -17.98 16.92
CA PHE A 430 -1.31 -18.47 15.64
C PHE A 430 -2.80 -18.79 15.70
N VAL A 431 -3.43 -18.78 14.53
CA VAL A 431 -4.74 -19.42 14.29
C VAL A 431 -4.51 -20.39 13.14
N ARG A 432 -5.01 -21.61 13.30
CA ARG A 432 -4.88 -22.66 12.28
C ARG A 432 -5.40 -22.18 10.93
N PRO A 433 -4.73 -22.52 9.82
CA PRO A 433 -5.10 -22.03 8.49
C PRO A 433 -6.56 -22.27 8.10
N GLU A 434 -7.13 -23.40 8.53
CA GLU A 434 -8.51 -23.78 8.30
C GLU A 434 -9.50 -22.77 8.94
N TYR A 435 -9.05 -22.10 10.00
CA TYR A 435 -9.84 -21.19 10.81
C TYR A 435 -9.57 -19.70 10.56
N GLN A 436 -8.52 -19.35 9.81
CA GLN A 436 -8.10 -17.96 9.61
C GLN A 436 -9.11 -17.09 8.84
N LYS A 437 -10.01 -17.70 8.08
CA LYS A 437 -11.11 -17.00 7.39
C LYS A 437 -12.31 -16.74 8.30
N HIS A 438 -12.36 -17.35 9.49
CA HIS A 438 -13.41 -17.13 10.47
C HIS A 438 -13.00 -16.02 11.43
N HIS A 439 -13.91 -15.09 11.72
CA HIS A 439 -13.63 -13.98 12.65
C HIS A 439 -13.55 -14.41 14.12
N SER A 440 -14.21 -15.52 14.49
CA SER A 440 -14.38 -15.94 15.88
C SER A 440 -13.09 -16.31 16.60
N PRO A 441 -12.17 -17.13 16.04
CA PRO A 441 -11.02 -17.64 16.80
C PRO A 441 -10.03 -16.56 17.26
N MET A 442 -9.71 -15.60 16.39
CA MET A 442 -8.85 -14.48 16.77
C MET A 442 -9.54 -13.61 17.84
N ALA A 443 -10.85 -13.35 17.72
CA ALA A 443 -11.59 -12.62 18.73
C ALA A 443 -11.61 -13.35 20.08
N LEU A 444 -11.74 -14.68 20.08
CA LEU A 444 -11.70 -15.52 21.29
C LEU A 444 -10.34 -15.50 21.97
N LEU A 445 -9.22 -15.51 21.23
CA LEU A 445 -7.89 -15.32 21.81
C LEU A 445 -7.77 -13.97 22.52
N TRP A 446 -8.20 -12.87 21.90
CA TRP A 446 -8.17 -11.55 22.53
C TRP A 446 -9.10 -11.43 23.73
N ASN A 447 -10.28 -12.05 23.68
CA ASN A 447 -11.18 -12.12 24.82
C ASN A 447 -10.61 -13.01 25.94
N GLY A 448 -9.87 -14.06 25.59
CA GLY A 448 -9.12 -14.87 26.54
C GLY A 448 -8.07 -14.05 27.28
N ILE A 449 -7.25 -13.27 26.57
CA ILE A 449 -6.30 -12.34 27.20
C ILE A 449 -7.04 -11.37 28.15
N GLY A 450 -8.16 -10.80 27.69
CA GLY A 450 -8.96 -9.91 28.52
C GLY A 450 -9.52 -10.59 29.78
N ALA A 451 -10.08 -11.80 29.65
CA ALA A 451 -10.59 -12.56 30.78
C ALA A 451 -9.49 -12.92 31.79
N PHE A 452 -8.30 -13.28 31.30
CA PHE A 452 -7.12 -13.50 32.15
C PHE A 452 -6.76 -12.24 32.95
N ILE A 453 -6.68 -11.07 32.30
CA ILE A 453 -6.40 -9.79 32.96
C ILE A 453 -7.52 -9.40 33.94
N GLY A 454 -8.78 -9.68 33.60
CA GLY A 454 -9.91 -9.44 34.51
C GLY A 454 -9.89 -10.31 35.78
N ARG A 455 -9.14 -11.43 35.78
CA ARG A 455 -8.85 -12.25 36.97
C ARG A 455 -7.53 -11.85 37.65
N HIS A 456 -6.61 -11.24 36.89
CA HIS A 456 -5.30 -10.79 37.34
C HIS A 456 -5.09 -9.29 37.03
N PRO A 457 -5.78 -8.40 37.78
CA PRO A 457 -5.87 -6.98 37.42
C PRO A 457 -4.56 -6.22 37.56
N GLN A 458 -3.52 -6.79 38.20
CA GLN A 458 -2.19 -6.18 38.23
C GLN A 458 -1.58 -6.00 36.83
N TYR A 459 -1.97 -6.82 35.85
CA TYR A 459 -1.45 -6.77 34.49
C TYR A 459 -2.16 -5.71 33.64
N ASN A 460 -1.76 -4.45 33.80
CA ASN A 460 -2.30 -3.34 33.01
C ASN A 460 -1.59 -3.09 31.68
N THR A 461 -0.39 -3.65 31.52
CA THR A 461 0.47 -3.40 30.37
C THR A 461 0.63 -4.68 29.58
N LEU A 462 0.46 -4.59 28.26
CA LEU A 462 0.78 -5.64 27.31
C LEU A 462 2.02 -5.23 26.53
N VAL A 463 3.03 -6.10 26.46
CA VAL A 463 4.21 -5.91 25.62
C VAL A 463 4.34 -7.08 24.68
N GLY A 464 4.63 -6.86 23.41
CA GLY A 464 4.83 -7.97 22.48
C GLY A 464 5.29 -7.50 21.12
N MET A 465 5.75 -8.44 20.31
CA MET A 465 6.16 -8.14 18.94
C MET A 465 5.04 -8.42 17.96
N VAL A 466 4.86 -7.50 17.01
CA VAL A 466 4.03 -7.74 15.83
C VAL A 466 4.93 -7.89 14.61
N SER A 467 4.95 -9.08 14.03
CA SER A 467 5.68 -9.38 12.79
C SER A 467 4.89 -8.94 11.56
N ILE A 468 5.62 -8.52 10.54
CA ILE A 468 5.10 -8.29 9.19
C ILE A 468 5.84 -9.26 8.27
N SER A 469 5.08 -10.20 7.72
CA SER A 469 5.60 -11.32 6.94
C SER A 469 6.49 -10.90 5.77
N SER A 470 7.41 -11.80 5.42
CA SER A 470 8.22 -11.71 4.21
C SER A 470 7.40 -11.74 2.91
N ASP A 471 6.15 -12.23 2.97
CA ASP A 471 5.17 -12.24 1.87
C ASP A 471 4.63 -10.86 1.48
N TYR A 472 4.93 -9.82 2.26
CA TYR A 472 4.72 -8.43 1.85
C TYR A 472 5.86 -7.97 0.93
N ARG A 473 5.64 -6.90 0.17
CA ARG A 473 6.76 -6.19 -0.47
C ARG A 473 7.60 -5.47 0.57
N ALA A 474 8.89 -5.30 0.28
CA ALA A 474 9.79 -4.55 1.14
C ALA A 474 9.32 -3.09 1.35
N VAL A 475 8.77 -2.46 0.31
CA VAL A 475 8.18 -1.12 0.42
C VAL A 475 6.96 -1.09 1.34
N SER A 476 6.09 -2.11 1.29
CA SER A 476 4.92 -2.23 2.18
C SER A 476 5.33 -2.41 3.63
N ARG A 477 6.27 -3.32 3.93
CA ARG A 477 6.83 -3.48 5.29
C ARG A 477 7.41 -2.17 5.80
N ARG A 478 8.15 -1.46 4.95
CA ARG A 478 8.74 -0.16 5.29
C ARG A 478 7.68 0.90 5.58
N MET A 479 6.66 1.04 4.75
CA MET A 479 5.57 1.99 4.94
C MET A 479 4.81 1.74 6.25
N ILE A 480 4.51 0.47 6.55
CA ILE A 480 3.82 0.10 7.80
C ILE A 480 4.66 0.50 9.02
N LEU A 481 5.94 0.13 9.06
CA LEU A 481 6.79 0.46 10.21
C LEU A 481 7.15 1.95 10.27
N ALA A 482 7.32 2.62 9.14
CA ALA A 482 7.55 4.07 9.10
C ALA A 482 6.33 4.81 9.66
N PHE A 483 5.11 4.43 9.27
CA PHE A 483 3.88 4.96 9.84
C PHE A 483 3.81 4.79 11.36
N LEU A 484 4.07 3.57 11.86
CA LEU A 484 4.10 3.33 13.31
C LEU A 484 5.17 4.18 14.01
N LYS A 485 6.33 4.36 13.38
CA LYS A 485 7.43 5.18 13.90
C LYS A 485 7.08 6.67 13.94
N ALA A 486 6.34 7.17 12.96
CA ALA A 486 5.96 8.57 12.89
C ALA A 486 4.79 8.91 13.83
N HIS A 487 3.77 8.06 13.90
CA HIS A 487 2.49 8.39 14.56
C HIS A 487 2.22 7.65 15.87
N HIS A 488 2.90 6.52 16.11
CA HIS A 488 2.64 5.65 17.27
C HIS A 488 3.88 5.39 18.12
N TYR A 489 5.02 6.04 17.85
CA TYR A 489 6.24 5.83 18.62
C TYR A 489 6.18 6.49 19.99
N LEU A 490 6.72 5.81 21.02
CA LEU A 490 6.86 6.33 22.37
C LEU A 490 8.33 6.68 22.64
N PRO A 491 8.75 7.96 22.53
CA PRO A 491 10.18 8.31 22.53
C PRO A 491 10.91 7.99 23.83
N ASP A 492 10.26 8.21 24.97
CA ASP A 492 10.88 8.08 26.29
C ASP A 492 11.22 6.63 26.62
N LEU A 493 10.29 5.71 26.34
CA LEU A 493 10.51 4.28 26.53
C LEU A 493 11.23 3.62 25.34
N GLY A 494 11.07 4.14 24.12
CA GLY A 494 11.65 3.55 22.92
C GLY A 494 13.19 3.56 22.92
N LYS A 495 13.82 4.56 23.54
CA LYS A 495 15.28 4.59 23.77
C LYS A 495 15.78 3.46 24.67
N SER A 496 14.89 2.91 25.49
CA SER A 496 15.15 1.83 26.45
C SER A 496 14.93 0.43 25.86
N ALA A 497 14.53 0.32 24.58
CA ALA A 497 14.41 -0.94 23.83
C ALA A 497 15.30 -0.91 22.57
N LYS A 498 16.58 -1.30 22.73
CA LYS A 498 17.54 -1.26 21.61
C LYS A 498 17.37 -2.51 20.73
N PRO A 499 17.10 -2.36 19.41
CA PRO A 499 16.98 -3.51 18.52
C PRO A 499 18.37 -4.07 18.19
N LYS A 500 18.48 -5.40 18.09
CA LYS A 500 19.74 -6.07 17.71
C LYS A 500 20.07 -5.92 16.22
N HIS A 501 19.05 -5.78 15.36
CA HIS A 501 19.15 -5.64 13.90
C HIS A 501 18.14 -4.59 13.38
N PRO A 502 18.40 -3.28 13.57
CA PRO A 502 17.46 -2.23 13.19
C PRO A 502 17.20 -2.20 11.65
N PRO A 503 15.95 -2.08 11.20
CA PRO A 503 15.63 -1.88 9.78
C PRO A 503 15.88 -0.44 9.32
N ASP A 504 16.23 -0.25 8.05
CA ASP A 504 16.19 1.08 7.40
C ASP A 504 14.76 1.44 7.00
N LEU A 505 14.15 2.32 7.79
CA LEU A 505 12.78 2.80 7.60
C LEU A 505 12.69 4.05 6.71
N ARG A 506 13.81 4.57 6.18
CA ARG A 506 13.78 5.81 5.38
C ARG A 506 13.00 5.61 4.08
N LEU A 507 11.94 6.40 3.93
CA LEU A 507 11.18 6.50 2.70
C LEU A 507 11.79 7.59 1.81
N SER A 508 11.92 7.30 0.51
CA SER A 508 12.63 8.15 -0.45
C SER A 508 11.83 8.33 -1.75
N GLY A 509 12.30 9.22 -2.61
CA GLY A 509 11.63 9.52 -3.88
C GLY A 509 10.26 10.15 -3.65
N GLU A 510 9.21 9.48 -4.15
CA GLU A 510 7.82 9.94 -4.01
C GLU A 510 7.20 9.67 -2.63
N LEU A 511 7.85 8.84 -1.81
CA LEU A 511 7.40 8.52 -0.45
C LEU A 511 8.05 9.40 0.61
N ARG A 512 8.84 10.41 0.22
CA ARG A 512 9.61 11.25 1.15
C ARG A 512 8.71 11.95 2.18
N ASP A 513 7.54 12.40 1.75
CA ASP A 513 6.58 13.14 2.57
C ASP A 513 5.48 12.23 3.17
N PHE A 514 5.68 10.90 3.13
CA PHE A 514 4.69 9.91 3.55
C PHE A 514 4.16 10.15 4.97
N ASP A 515 5.05 10.33 5.95
CA ASP A 515 4.69 10.56 7.37
C ASP A 515 3.84 11.82 7.58
N ARG A 516 3.91 12.77 6.65
CA ARG A 516 3.15 14.02 6.71
C ARG A 516 1.80 13.89 6.00
N LEU A 517 1.75 13.13 4.91
CA LEU A 517 0.59 12.98 4.04
C LEU A 517 -0.36 11.85 4.47
N VAL A 518 0.13 10.88 5.24
CA VAL A 518 -0.58 9.67 5.64
C VAL A 518 -0.62 9.59 7.17
N THR A 519 -1.79 9.88 7.75
CA THR A 519 -1.95 9.99 9.21
C THR A 519 -2.87 8.91 9.81
N ASP A 520 -3.50 8.08 8.97
CA ASP A 520 -4.37 6.98 9.38
C ASP A 520 -3.85 5.63 8.86
N ILE A 521 -3.94 4.59 9.70
CA ILE A 521 -3.56 3.23 9.34
C ILE A 521 -4.42 2.66 8.20
N GLU A 522 -5.68 3.07 8.07
CA GLU A 522 -6.52 2.59 6.98
C GLU A 522 -6.04 3.14 5.62
N GLU A 523 -5.41 4.31 5.60
CA GLU A 523 -4.75 4.83 4.40
C GLU A 523 -3.49 4.04 4.05
N VAL A 524 -2.67 3.68 5.05
CA VAL A 524 -1.54 2.77 4.85
C VAL A 524 -2.04 1.44 4.29
N SER A 525 -3.12 0.91 4.84
CA SER A 525 -3.77 -0.33 4.39
C SER A 525 -4.23 -0.22 2.93
N ALA A 526 -4.84 0.91 2.53
CA ALA A 526 -5.26 1.16 1.16
C ALA A 526 -4.07 1.22 0.19
N LEU A 527 -2.99 1.93 0.55
CA LEU A 527 -1.79 2.05 -0.28
C LEU A 527 -1.05 0.71 -0.41
N VAL A 528 -0.91 -0.05 0.68
CA VAL A 528 -0.32 -1.41 0.68
C VAL A 528 -1.17 -2.34 -0.19
N SER A 529 -2.49 -2.34 0.00
CA SER A 529 -3.43 -3.16 -0.77
C SER A 529 -3.43 -2.83 -2.28
N ALA A 530 -3.05 -1.62 -2.66
CA ALA A 530 -2.91 -1.22 -4.06
C ALA A 530 -1.69 -1.86 -4.74
N ILE A 531 -0.65 -2.23 -3.99
CA ILE A 531 0.60 -2.77 -4.52
C ILE A 531 0.81 -4.26 -4.20
N GLU A 532 0.15 -4.82 -3.19
CA GLU A 532 0.21 -6.24 -2.88
C GLU A 532 -0.55 -7.11 -3.89
N PRO A 533 -0.06 -8.32 -4.24
CA PRO A 533 -0.59 -9.09 -5.37
C PRO A 533 -1.92 -9.78 -5.00
N ASP A 534 -2.08 -10.15 -3.73
CA ASP A 534 -3.30 -10.68 -3.11
C ASP A 534 -4.24 -9.56 -2.62
N GLY A 535 -3.84 -8.29 -2.79
CA GLY A 535 -4.59 -7.14 -2.32
C GLY A 535 -4.70 -7.05 -0.80
N LYS A 536 -3.86 -7.74 -0.01
CA LYS A 536 -3.87 -7.61 1.44
C LYS A 536 -3.44 -6.21 1.89
N GLY A 537 -4.07 -5.71 2.95
CA GLY A 537 -3.69 -4.45 3.59
C GLY A 537 -2.75 -4.68 4.78
N VAL A 538 -2.84 -3.79 5.77
CA VAL A 538 -2.12 -3.93 7.04
C VAL A 538 -2.49 -5.24 7.76
N PRO A 539 -1.54 -5.97 8.39
CA PRO A 539 -1.85 -7.18 9.14
C PRO A 539 -2.97 -6.99 10.17
N VAL A 540 -3.88 -7.95 10.27
CA VAL A 540 -5.04 -7.89 11.19
C VAL A 540 -4.59 -7.75 12.64
N LEU A 541 -3.53 -8.46 13.03
CA LEU A 541 -2.97 -8.40 14.38
C LEU A 541 -2.49 -6.98 14.72
N LEU A 542 -1.80 -6.31 13.79
CA LEU A 542 -1.36 -4.92 13.99
C LEU A 542 -2.54 -3.96 14.21
N ARG A 543 -3.63 -4.12 13.44
CA ARG A 543 -4.86 -3.33 13.67
C ARG A 543 -5.44 -3.54 15.07
N GLN A 544 -5.36 -4.75 15.61
CA GLN A 544 -5.84 -5.03 16.95
C GLN A 544 -4.98 -4.35 18.03
N TYR A 545 -3.65 -4.34 17.88
CA TYR A 545 -2.77 -3.55 18.76
C TYR A 545 -3.10 -2.06 18.70
N LEU A 546 -3.31 -1.50 17.52
CA LEU A 546 -3.66 -0.07 17.38
C LEU A 546 -5.02 0.28 18.01
N ARG A 547 -6.01 -0.64 17.96
CA ARG A 547 -7.29 -0.48 18.67
C ARG A 547 -7.13 -0.45 20.20
N LEU A 548 -6.09 -1.09 20.72
CA LEU A 548 -5.70 -1.01 22.13
C LEU A 548 -4.80 0.21 22.43
N ASN A 549 -4.75 1.19 21.52
CA ASN A 549 -3.89 2.36 21.60
C ASN A 549 -2.40 2.00 21.82
N ALA A 550 -1.98 0.83 21.32
CA ALA A 550 -0.60 0.38 21.49
C ALA A 550 0.36 1.37 20.83
N LYS A 551 1.49 1.59 21.49
CA LYS A 551 2.61 2.41 21.04
C LYS A 551 3.77 1.54 20.62
N LEU A 552 4.47 1.97 19.59
CA LEU A 552 5.70 1.36 19.12
C LEU A 552 6.85 1.78 20.05
N LEU A 553 7.59 0.80 20.56
CA LEU A 553 8.84 1.00 21.31
C LEU A 553 10.06 0.91 20.40
N SER A 554 10.09 -0.05 19.47
CA SER A 554 11.28 -0.29 18.65
C SER A 554 10.97 -1.17 17.44
N CYS A 555 11.79 -1.10 16.38
CA CYS A 555 11.64 -1.94 15.19
C CYS A 555 12.90 -2.80 15.01
N ASN A 556 12.72 -4.05 14.61
CA ASN A 556 13.82 -4.99 14.39
C ASN A 556 13.59 -5.83 13.13
N ILE A 557 14.67 -6.30 12.50
CA ILE A 557 14.64 -7.39 11.53
C ILE A 557 14.96 -8.66 12.30
N LEU A 558 14.05 -9.62 12.29
CA LEU A 558 14.26 -10.91 12.94
C LEU A 558 15.22 -11.74 12.07
N PRO A 559 16.36 -12.21 12.60
CA PRO A 559 17.33 -13.02 11.85
C PRO A 559 16.84 -14.48 11.71
N THR A 560 15.58 -14.64 11.33
CA THR A 560 14.94 -15.92 10.99
C THR A 560 15.14 -16.22 9.50
N TYR A 561 14.77 -17.44 9.06
CA TYR A 561 14.88 -17.88 7.66
C TYR A 561 14.31 -16.88 6.64
N SER A 562 13.29 -16.10 7.01
CA SER A 562 12.59 -15.15 6.14
C SER A 562 12.93 -13.68 6.35
N GLN A 563 13.83 -13.34 7.28
CA GLN A 563 14.18 -11.95 7.61
C GLN A 563 12.94 -11.05 7.83
N MET A 564 12.00 -11.54 8.66
CA MET A 564 10.78 -10.81 8.98
C MET A 564 11.06 -9.46 9.62
N TRP A 565 10.21 -8.48 9.37
CA TRP A 565 10.30 -7.18 10.05
C TRP A 565 9.30 -7.16 11.20
N ALA A 566 9.69 -6.67 12.37
CA ALA A 566 8.83 -6.64 13.55
C ALA A 566 8.86 -5.29 14.26
N GLY A 567 7.72 -4.91 14.84
CA GLY A 567 7.60 -3.81 15.79
C GLY A 567 7.37 -4.35 17.19
N LEU A 568 8.14 -3.88 18.17
CA LEU A 568 7.86 -4.09 19.60
C LEU A 568 6.80 -3.08 20.02
N MET A 569 5.65 -3.57 20.44
CA MET A 569 4.47 -2.80 20.80
C MET A 569 4.26 -2.85 22.31
N LEU A 570 3.75 -1.76 22.88
CA LEU A 570 3.32 -1.64 24.27
C LEU A 570 1.92 -1.04 24.32
N ALA A 571 0.98 -1.70 24.98
CA ALA A 571 -0.36 -1.17 25.22
C ALA A 571 -0.58 -0.99 26.73
N ASP A 572 -1.00 0.20 27.14
CA ASP A 572 -1.45 0.49 28.51
C ASP A 572 -2.98 0.47 28.55
N LEU A 573 -3.53 -0.50 29.25
CA LEU A 573 -4.97 -0.74 29.32
C LEU A 573 -5.68 0.22 30.29
N THR A 574 -4.96 0.91 31.18
CA THR A 574 -5.58 1.85 32.13
C THR A 574 -6.14 3.11 31.47
N GLY A 575 -5.59 3.49 30.31
CA GLY A 575 -6.05 4.62 29.51
C GLY A 575 -7.14 4.28 28.48
N MET A 576 -7.60 3.02 28.45
CA MET A 576 -8.58 2.56 27.48
C MET A 576 -10.01 2.93 27.86
N HIS A 577 -10.85 3.18 26.85
CA HIS A 577 -12.27 3.45 27.08
C HIS A 577 -12.95 2.21 27.72
N PRO A 578 -13.80 2.36 28.77
CA PRO A 578 -14.40 1.22 29.48
C PRO A 578 -15.11 0.20 28.59
N ARG A 579 -15.84 0.66 27.56
CA ARG A 579 -16.48 -0.23 26.57
C ARG A 579 -15.51 -1.18 25.86
N ILE A 580 -14.25 -0.78 25.64
CA ILE A 580 -13.24 -1.64 25.01
C ILE A 580 -12.75 -2.68 26.02
N LEU A 581 -12.57 -2.29 27.29
CA LEU A 581 -12.24 -3.21 28.38
C LEU A 581 -13.35 -4.24 28.57
N GLU A 582 -14.61 -3.81 28.68
CA GLU A 582 -15.77 -4.70 28.82
C GLU A 582 -15.90 -5.70 27.68
N ARG A 583 -15.60 -5.28 26.45
CA ARG A 583 -15.64 -6.15 25.27
C ARG A 583 -14.70 -7.35 25.38
N HIS A 584 -13.53 -7.15 26.00
CA HIS A 584 -12.48 -8.17 26.09
C HIS A 584 -12.45 -8.89 27.44
N MET A 585 -12.64 -8.17 28.54
CA MET A 585 -12.58 -8.68 29.92
C MET A 585 -13.93 -9.18 30.45
N GLY A 586 -15.02 -8.90 29.74
CA GLY A 586 -16.37 -8.99 30.30
C GLY A 586 -16.66 -7.83 31.26
N LYS A 587 -17.95 -7.64 31.60
CA LYS A 587 -18.38 -6.52 32.46
C LYS A 587 -17.74 -6.57 33.84
N GLU A 588 -17.81 -7.71 34.51
CA GLU A 588 -17.26 -7.86 35.86
C GLU A 588 -15.73 -7.78 35.88
N GLY A 589 -15.05 -8.36 34.88
CA GLY A 589 -13.60 -8.28 34.76
C GLY A 589 -13.12 -6.84 34.56
N ALA A 590 -13.82 -6.06 33.73
CA ALA A 590 -13.52 -4.64 33.53
C ALA A 590 -13.75 -3.81 34.81
N ILE A 591 -14.80 -4.09 35.57
CA ILE A 591 -15.05 -3.42 36.87
C ILE A 591 -13.90 -3.70 37.83
N ARG A 592 -13.55 -4.99 38.04
CA ARG A 592 -12.43 -5.37 38.93
C ARG A 592 -11.12 -4.71 38.52
N PHE A 593 -10.80 -4.71 37.22
CA PHE A 593 -9.59 -4.08 36.68
C PHE A 593 -9.55 -2.57 36.97
N LEU A 594 -10.64 -1.86 36.70
CA LEU A 594 -10.73 -0.41 36.91
C LEU A 594 -10.69 -0.02 38.40
N GLU A 595 -11.32 -0.82 39.27
CA GLU A 595 -11.30 -0.61 40.72
C GLU A 595 -9.92 -0.83 41.30
N TYR A 596 -9.23 -1.92 40.93
CA TYR A 596 -7.86 -2.20 41.33
C TYR A 596 -6.93 -1.01 41.02
N HIS A 597 -6.95 -0.49 39.79
CA HIS A 597 -6.11 0.66 39.43
C HIS A 597 -6.61 2.00 39.95
N ARG A 598 -7.86 2.11 40.39
CA ARG A 598 -8.31 3.30 41.12
C ARG A 598 -7.71 3.31 42.52
N GLN A 599 -7.73 2.16 43.21
CA GLN A 599 -7.16 2.01 44.56
C GLN A 599 -5.65 2.21 44.55
N GLU A 600 -4.92 1.59 43.62
CA GLU A 600 -3.47 1.78 43.47
C GLU A 600 -3.08 3.26 43.28
N ARG A 601 -3.84 4.00 42.46
CA ARG A 601 -3.60 5.44 42.27
C ARG A 601 -3.90 6.28 43.51
N GLN A 602 -4.82 5.84 44.36
CA GLN A 602 -5.14 6.51 45.63
C GLN A 602 -4.13 6.16 46.73
N ALA A 603 -3.52 4.97 46.67
CA ALA A 603 -2.49 4.54 47.62
C ALA A 603 -1.09 5.06 47.29
N GLY A 604 -0.81 5.35 46.01
CA GLY A 604 0.48 5.83 45.52
C GLY A 604 0.60 7.34 45.28
N GLY A 605 -0.44 8.12 45.57
CA GLY A 605 -0.41 9.59 45.56
C GLY A 605 -0.44 10.13 46.97
#